data_AF-A0A8W8NGR0-F1
#
_entry.id   AF-A0A8W8NGR0-F1
#
_cell.length_a   1.000
_cell.length_b   1.000
_cell.length_c   1.000
_cell.angle_alpha   90.00
_cell.angle_beta   90.00
_cell.angle_gamma   90.00
#
_symmetry.space_group_name_H-M   'P 1'
#
loop_
_entity.id
_entity.type
_entity.pdbx_description
1 polymer ?
#
loop_
_entity_poly.entity_id
_entity_poly.type
_entity_poly.pdbx_seq_one_letter_code
_entity_poly.pdbx_strand_id
1 'polypeptide(L)'
;MAPATIVYKLILFGVMFAAITAFDADAIAQAACSASTSDGIVSAIRRTCGSGQDSCNTICSNAISSMRAIYGIQGSATATCFAAFHFYYKHTTLKPEEKGKALMAMKRYGDWGCRYTGCGPNFCCCKA
;
A
#
# COMPACT_ATOMS: atom_id res chain seq x y z
N MET A 1 14.50 -7.45 44.12
CA MET A 1 14.34 -8.10 42.80
C MET A 1 13.17 -7.45 42.07
N ALA A 2 13.42 -6.40 41.29
CA ALA A 2 12.46 -5.72 40.40
C ALA A 2 13.06 -5.12 39.09
N PRO A 3 14.33 -5.37 38.66
CA PRO A 3 14.90 -4.66 37.51
C PRO A 3 14.46 -5.22 36.14
N ALA A 4 14.20 -6.53 36.04
CA ALA A 4 13.93 -7.18 34.74
C ALA A 4 12.61 -6.72 34.09
N THR A 5 11.56 -6.50 34.90
CA THR A 5 10.22 -6.11 34.40
C THR A 5 10.20 -4.69 33.84
N ILE A 6 10.98 -3.77 34.42
CA ILE A 6 11.09 -2.39 33.95
C ILE A 6 11.86 -2.33 32.63
N VAL A 7 12.98 -3.05 32.54
CA VAL A 7 13.80 -3.14 31.32
C VAL A 7 12.99 -3.75 30.17
N TYR A 8 12.22 -4.82 30.42
CA TYR A 8 11.34 -5.43 29.43
C TYR A 8 10.27 -4.46 28.90
N LYS A 9 9.63 -3.70 29.81
CA LYS A 9 8.63 -2.69 29.43
C LYS A 9 9.24 -1.55 28.60
N LEU A 10 10.45 -1.10 28.91
CA LEU A 10 11.15 -0.07 28.15
C LEU A 10 11.55 -0.56 26.75
N ILE A 11 12.02 -1.80 26.63
CA ILE A 11 12.33 -2.42 25.34
C ILE A 11 11.06 -2.56 24.49
N LEU A 12 9.97 -3.09 25.06
CA LEU A 12 8.68 -3.17 24.37
C LEU A 12 8.18 -1.79 23.93
N PHE A 13 8.27 -0.79 24.80
CA PHE A 13 7.86 0.57 24.47
C PHE A 13 8.72 1.15 23.33
N GLY A 14 10.04 0.93 23.35
CA GLY A 14 10.95 1.36 22.29
C GLY A 14 10.67 0.68 20.94
N VAL A 15 10.40 -0.63 20.94
CA VAL A 15 10.06 -1.38 19.72
C VAL A 15 8.71 -0.92 19.15
N MET A 16 7.72 -0.71 20.02
CA MET A 16 6.41 -0.19 19.62
C MET A 16 6.55 1.24 19.04
N PHE A 17 7.36 2.11 19.66
CA PHE A 17 7.58 3.47 19.18
C PHE A 17 8.30 3.51 17.81
N ALA A 18 9.26 2.61 17.59
CA ALA A 18 9.92 2.46 16.30
C ALA A 18 8.96 1.93 15.21
N ALA A 19 8.04 1.02 15.56
CA ALA A 19 7.02 0.52 14.63
C ALA A 19 6.02 1.60 14.21
N ILE A 20 5.71 2.56 15.08
CA ILE A 20 4.76 3.66 14.78
C ILE A 20 5.39 4.72 13.86
N THR A 21 6.74 4.82 13.83
CA THR A 21 7.44 5.82 12.99
C THR A 21 7.90 5.27 11.63
N ALA A 22 7.71 3.97 11.37
CA ALA A 22 7.99 3.37 10.08
C ALA A 22 6.88 3.72 9.07
N PHE A 23 7.27 4.18 7.87
CA PHE A 23 6.31 4.42 6.79
C PHE A 23 5.77 3.11 6.25
N ASP A 24 4.46 2.91 6.41
CA ASP A 24 3.76 1.77 5.84
C ASP A 24 3.36 2.07 4.39
N ALA A 25 4.12 1.52 3.44
CA ALA A 25 3.84 1.63 2.01
C ALA A 25 2.44 1.13 1.64
N ASP A 26 1.92 0.12 2.34
CA ASP A 26 0.58 -0.42 2.08
C ASP A 26 -0.49 0.59 2.48
N ALA A 27 -0.33 1.24 3.64
CA ALA A 27 -1.24 2.29 4.09
C ALA A 27 -1.22 3.51 3.15
N ILE A 28 -0.04 3.92 2.68
CA ILE A 28 0.10 5.03 1.73
C ILE A 28 -0.55 4.67 0.38
N ALA A 29 -0.27 3.47 -0.14
CA ALA A 29 -0.86 3.01 -1.39
C ALA A 29 -2.39 2.87 -1.26
N GLN A 30 -2.89 2.36 -0.14
CA GLN A 30 -4.32 2.27 0.15
C GLN A 30 -4.98 3.65 0.12
N ALA A 31 -4.40 4.64 0.82
CA ALA A 31 -4.91 6.00 0.82
C ALA A 31 -4.92 6.61 -0.59
N ALA A 32 -3.84 6.42 -1.37
CA ALA A 32 -3.74 6.93 -2.73
C ALA A 32 -4.71 6.26 -3.70
N CYS A 33 -4.93 4.95 -3.57
CA CYS A 33 -5.94 4.23 -4.35
C CYS A 33 -7.35 4.73 -4.02
N SER A 34 -7.69 4.84 -2.72
CA SER A 34 -9.00 5.34 -2.30
C SER A 34 -9.27 6.76 -2.83
N ALA A 35 -8.26 7.64 -2.81
CA ALA A 35 -8.36 9.00 -3.34
C ALA A 35 -8.40 9.07 -4.89
N SER A 36 -8.12 7.96 -5.59
CA SER A 36 -8.04 7.93 -7.06
C SER A 36 -9.33 7.48 -7.74
N THR A 37 -10.40 7.24 -6.98
CA THR A 37 -11.75 6.90 -7.46
C THR A 37 -12.80 7.70 -6.68
N SER A 38 -13.98 7.87 -7.26
CA SER A 38 -15.11 8.57 -6.63
C SER A 38 -16.03 7.67 -5.80
N ASP A 39 -15.91 6.35 -5.98
CA ASP A 39 -16.87 5.37 -5.51
C ASP A 39 -16.24 3.98 -5.27
N GLY A 40 -17.03 3.08 -4.68
CA GLY A 40 -16.75 1.66 -4.46
C GLY A 40 -15.85 1.34 -3.27
N ILE A 41 -15.68 0.04 -3.01
CA ILE A 41 -14.81 -0.45 -1.95
C ILE A 41 -13.43 -0.72 -2.54
N VAL A 42 -12.45 0.03 -2.06
CA VAL A 42 -11.11 0.08 -2.65
C VAL A 42 -10.12 -0.72 -1.83
N SER A 43 -9.28 -1.49 -2.50
CA SER A 43 -8.10 -2.11 -1.90
C SER A 43 -6.86 -1.87 -2.75
N ALA A 44 -5.78 -1.42 -2.11
CA ALA A 44 -4.45 -1.45 -2.70
C ALA A 44 -3.86 -2.85 -2.52
N ILE A 45 -3.49 -3.49 -3.63
CA ILE A 45 -2.95 -4.85 -3.63
C ILE A 45 -1.52 -4.82 -4.16
N ARG A 46 -0.59 -5.41 -3.41
CA ARG A 46 0.80 -5.52 -3.83
C ARG A 46 0.91 -6.31 -5.13
N ARG A 47 1.80 -5.84 -6.01
CA ARG A 47 2.18 -6.51 -7.25
C ARG A 47 3.67 -6.78 -7.23
N THR A 48 4.05 -8.04 -7.38
CA THR A 48 5.44 -8.46 -7.50
C THR A 48 5.94 -8.27 -8.93
N CYS A 49 7.16 -7.77 -9.06
CA CYS A 49 7.91 -7.72 -10.32
C CYS A 49 8.76 -9.00 -10.45
N GLY A 50 8.70 -9.66 -11.61
CA GLY A 50 9.44 -10.89 -11.91
C GLY A 50 8.99 -11.58 -13.20
N SER A 51 9.65 -12.69 -13.54
CA SER A 51 9.20 -13.54 -14.67
C SER A 51 7.80 -14.10 -14.39
N GLY A 52 6.87 -13.94 -15.33
CA GLY A 52 5.49 -14.42 -15.18
C GLY A 52 4.58 -13.53 -14.31
N GLN A 53 4.96 -12.27 -14.10
CA GLN A 53 4.17 -11.29 -13.37
C GLN A 53 2.79 -11.03 -14.00
N ASP A 54 1.74 -11.14 -13.20
CA ASP A 54 0.39 -10.79 -13.60
C ASP A 54 0.21 -9.28 -13.82
N SER A 55 -0.71 -8.93 -14.70
CA SER A 55 -1.20 -7.56 -14.83
C SER A 55 -2.05 -7.19 -13.60
N CYS A 56 -2.18 -5.90 -13.31
CA CYS A 56 -3.08 -5.47 -12.23
C CYS A 56 -4.55 -5.81 -12.51
N ASN A 57 -4.97 -5.92 -13.77
CA ASN A 57 -6.29 -6.46 -14.12
C ASN A 57 -6.46 -7.89 -13.59
N THR A 58 -5.51 -8.77 -13.91
CA THR A 58 -5.54 -10.16 -13.45
C THR A 58 -5.53 -10.24 -11.91
N ILE A 59 -4.65 -9.45 -11.27
CA ILE A 59 -4.55 -9.39 -9.81
C ILE A 59 -5.87 -8.96 -9.19
N CYS A 60 -6.49 -7.88 -9.67
CA CYS A 60 -7.76 -7.41 -9.12
C CYS A 60 -8.89 -8.40 -9.35
N SER A 61 -9.00 -9.01 -10.54
CA SER A 61 -10.03 -10.01 -10.82
C SER A 61 -9.93 -11.22 -9.89
N ASN A 62 -8.71 -11.63 -9.52
CA ASN A 62 -8.48 -12.74 -8.60
C ASN A 62 -8.61 -12.36 -7.11
N ALA A 63 -8.64 -11.06 -6.79
CA ALA A 63 -8.60 -10.59 -5.41
C ALA A 63 -9.96 -10.43 -4.73
N ILE A 64 -11.08 -10.57 -5.45
CA ILE A 64 -12.40 -10.27 -4.87
C ILE A 64 -12.70 -11.08 -3.61
N SER A 65 -12.26 -12.34 -3.55
CA SER A 65 -12.45 -13.20 -2.37
C SER A 65 -11.69 -12.69 -1.15
N SER A 66 -10.44 -12.23 -1.31
CA SER A 66 -9.66 -11.68 -0.20
C SER A 66 -10.15 -10.30 0.21
N MET A 67 -10.59 -9.48 -0.75
CA MET A 67 -11.25 -8.20 -0.51
C MET A 67 -12.52 -8.39 0.35
N ARG A 68 -13.42 -9.30 -0.05
CA ARG A 68 -14.64 -9.62 0.71
C ARG A 68 -14.41 -10.27 2.06
N ALA A 69 -13.26 -10.91 2.27
CA ALA A 69 -12.88 -11.41 3.60
C ALA A 69 -12.68 -10.25 4.61
N ILE A 70 -12.43 -9.02 4.14
CA ILE A 70 -12.23 -7.84 4.98
C ILE A 70 -13.55 -7.10 5.24
N TYR A 71 -14.34 -6.84 4.19
CA TYR A 71 -15.56 -6.01 4.29
C TYR A 71 -16.88 -6.80 4.21
N GLY A 72 -16.84 -8.12 4.09
CA GLY A 72 -18.02 -8.98 3.95
C GLY A 72 -18.65 -8.94 2.56
N ILE A 73 -19.93 -9.34 2.47
CA ILE A 73 -20.69 -9.37 1.21
C ILE A 73 -21.30 -7.98 0.94
N GLN A 74 -20.43 -7.02 0.59
CA GLN A 74 -20.80 -5.66 0.19
C GLN A 74 -20.15 -5.33 -1.17
N GLY A 75 -20.64 -4.29 -1.86
CA GLY A 75 -20.12 -3.90 -3.18
C GLY A 75 -20.31 -4.98 -4.26
N SER A 76 -19.52 -4.89 -5.34
CA SER A 76 -19.57 -5.83 -6.46
C SER A 76 -19.12 -7.25 -6.08
N ALA A 77 -19.60 -8.23 -6.84
CA ALA A 77 -19.15 -9.62 -6.83
C ALA A 77 -17.87 -9.85 -7.63
N THR A 78 -17.34 -8.81 -8.26
CA THR A 78 -16.09 -8.83 -9.01
C THR A 78 -15.26 -7.63 -8.62
N ALA A 79 -13.94 -7.75 -8.72
CA ALA A 79 -13.02 -6.64 -8.51
C ALA A 79 -12.33 -6.28 -9.83
N THR A 80 -12.20 -4.98 -10.07
CA THR A 80 -11.59 -4.42 -11.29
C THR A 80 -10.47 -3.47 -10.93
N CYS A 81 -9.45 -3.40 -11.77
CA CYS A 81 -8.40 -2.40 -11.62
C CYS A 81 -8.84 -1.09 -12.25
N PHE A 82 -8.62 0.03 -11.55
CA PHE A 82 -8.88 1.37 -12.07
C PHE A 82 -7.65 2.29 -12.05
N ALA A 83 -6.61 1.92 -11.29
CA ALA A 83 -5.34 2.62 -11.27
C ALA A 83 -4.22 1.68 -10.82
N ALA A 84 -2.98 2.06 -11.11
CA ALA A 84 -1.81 1.40 -10.52
C ALA A 84 -0.74 2.43 -10.12
N PHE A 85 0.06 2.09 -9.11
CA PHE A 85 1.12 2.92 -8.57
C PHE A 85 2.44 2.18 -8.49
N HIS A 86 3.54 2.93 -8.64
CA HIS A 86 4.85 2.52 -8.16
C HIS A 86 5.22 3.36 -6.96
N PHE A 87 5.20 2.76 -5.78
CA PHE A 87 5.73 3.36 -4.56
C PHE A 87 7.25 3.18 -4.52
N TYR A 88 8.00 4.27 -4.36
CA TYR A 88 9.43 4.21 -4.17
C TYR A 88 9.73 4.09 -2.67
N TYR A 89 10.20 2.91 -2.24
CA TYR A 89 10.49 2.64 -0.82
C TYR A 89 11.59 3.51 -0.22
N LYS A 90 12.44 4.12 -1.07
CA LYS A 90 13.45 5.07 -0.63
C LYS A 90 12.75 6.36 -0.18
N HIS A 91 12.91 6.71 1.08
CA HIS A 91 12.48 7.98 1.65
C HIS A 91 13.66 8.71 2.30
N THR A 92 13.49 10.01 2.54
CA THR A 92 14.43 10.83 3.31
C THR A 92 13.80 11.18 4.65
N THR A 93 14.58 11.40 5.71
CA THR A 93 14.04 12.06 6.91
C THR A 93 14.29 13.56 6.76
N LEU A 94 13.23 14.36 6.76
CA LEU A 94 13.34 15.81 6.62
C LEU A 94 13.21 16.48 7.99
N LYS A 95 14.10 17.42 8.27
CA LYS A 95 13.96 18.34 9.41
C LYS A 95 13.03 19.52 9.04
N PRO A 96 12.41 20.19 10.04
CA PRO A 96 11.47 21.30 9.78
C PRO A 96 12.05 22.43 8.90
N GLU A 97 13.35 22.67 8.96
CA GLU A 97 14.05 23.68 8.17
C GLU A 97 14.29 23.28 6.70
N GLU A 98 14.16 22.00 6.34
CA GLU A 98 14.47 21.47 5.00
C GLU A 98 13.32 21.66 4.00
N LYS A 99 12.94 22.91 3.78
CA LYS A 99 11.84 23.29 2.88
C LYS A 99 12.14 22.93 1.41
N GLY A 100 11.11 22.50 0.69
CA GLY A 100 11.18 22.22 -0.76
C GLY A 100 11.82 20.88 -1.15
N LYS A 101 12.23 20.04 -0.19
CA LYS A 101 12.75 18.69 -0.45
C LYS A 101 11.63 17.66 -0.48
N ALA A 102 11.75 16.66 -1.35
CA ALA A 102 10.80 15.55 -1.41
C ALA A 102 11.10 14.53 -0.31
N LEU A 103 10.10 14.24 0.54
CA LEU A 103 10.14 13.19 1.55
C LEU A 103 10.15 11.79 0.91
N MET A 104 9.29 11.60 -0.08
CA MET A 104 9.04 10.35 -0.77
C MET A 104 8.50 10.61 -2.17
N ALA A 105 8.47 9.58 -3.01
CA ALA A 105 7.94 9.65 -4.36
C ALA A 105 7.01 8.46 -4.63
N MET A 106 6.01 8.70 -5.48
CA MET A 106 5.16 7.65 -6.03
C MET A 106 4.79 8.01 -7.46
N LYS A 107 4.92 7.06 -8.39
CA LYS A 107 4.49 7.25 -9.78
C LYS A 107 3.08 6.69 -9.95
N ARG A 108 2.16 7.54 -10.40
CA ARG A 108 0.82 7.15 -10.84
C ARG A 108 0.87 6.70 -12.30
N TYR A 109 0.38 5.50 -12.58
CA TYR A 109 0.23 5.00 -13.96
C TYR A 109 -1.18 5.22 -14.51
N GLY A 110 -2.13 5.59 -13.67
CA GLY A 110 -3.54 5.67 -14.05
C GLY A 110 -4.10 4.30 -14.44
N ASP A 111 -5.17 4.32 -15.22
CA ASP A 111 -5.86 3.16 -15.77
C ASP A 111 -4.98 2.33 -16.69
N TRP A 112 -4.09 2.96 -17.46
CA TRP A 112 -3.13 2.26 -18.31
C TRP A 112 -2.21 1.33 -17.51
N GLY A 113 -1.89 1.72 -16.27
CA GLY A 113 -1.16 0.88 -15.32
C GLY A 113 -1.81 -0.47 -15.05
N CYS A 114 -3.13 -0.59 -15.21
CA CYS A 114 -3.84 -1.83 -15.01
C CYS A 114 -3.46 -2.94 -16.00
N ARG A 115 -3.06 -2.54 -17.21
CA ARG A 115 -2.64 -3.43 -18.31
C ARG A 115 -1.12 -3.56 -18.41
N TYR A 116 -0.37 -2.81 -17.59
CA TYR A 116 1.09 -2.79 -17.68
C TYR A 116 1.68 -4.12 -17.21
N THR A 117 2.47 -4.75 -18.07
CA THR A 117 3.05 -6.08 -17.83
C THR A 117 4.51 -6.03 -17.39
N GLY A 118 5.16 -4.87 -17.44
CA GLY A 118 6.55 -4.71 -16.99
C GLY A 118 6.68 -4.48 -15.47
N CYS A 119 7.92 -4.25 -15.03
CA CYS A 119 8.24 -3.85 -13.65
C CYS A 119 8.05 -2.35 -13.46
N GLY A 120 6.79 -1.93 -13.56
CA GLY A 120 6.34 -0.55 -13.40
C GLY A 120 5.59 -0.42 -12.09
N PRO A 121 4.30 -0.72 -12.03
CA PRO A 121 3.54 -0.67 -10.79
C PRO A 121 3.90 -1.82 -9.85
N ASN A 122 4.01 -1.50 -8.56
CA ASN A 122 4.13 -2.44 -7.45
C ASN A 122 2.88 -2.43 -6.53
N PHE A 123 1.90 -1.59 -6.85
CA PHE A 123 0.56 -1.60 -6.25
C PHE A 123 -0.54 -1.47 -7.31
N CYS A 124 -1.56 -2.30 -7.20
CA CYS A 124 -2.77 -2.29 -8.00
C CYS A 124 -3.92 -1.69 -7.17
N CYS A 125 -4.65 -0.72 -7.73
CA CYS A 125 -5.85 -0.19 -7.11
C CYS A 125 -7.06 -0.96 -7.62
N CYS A 126 -7.60 -1.81 -6.76
CA CYS A 126 -8.74 -2.66 -7.07
C CYS A 126 -10.00 -2.06 -6.45
N LYS A 127 -11.09 -2.04 -7.22
CA LYS A 127 -12.41 -1.61 -6.77
C LYS A 127 -13.39 -2.77 -6.93
N ALA A 128 -14.13 -3.05 -5.85
CA ALA A 128 -15.38 -3.81 -5.86
C ALA A 128 -16.56 -2.84 -5.70
#